data_AF-A0AAV2C0J9-F1
#
_entry.id   AF-A0AAV2C0J9-F1
#
_cell.length_a   1.000
_cell.length_b   1.000
_cell.length_c   1.000
_cell.angle_alpha   90.00
_cell.angle_beta   90.00
_cell.angle_gamma   90.00
#
_symmetry.space_group_name_H-M   'P 1'
#
loop_
_entity.id
_entity.type
_entity.pdbx_description
1 polymer ?
#
loop_
_entity_poly.entity_id
_entity_poly.type
_entity_poly.pdbx_seq_one_letter_code
_entity_poly.pdbx_strand_id
1 'polypeptide(L)'
;RKPKVGYILIFLGISGSCFINFLFTKQYNLVDGLSRYAEYYPNNMKYFGIRFWDYYDRLYSKPYARLGTYLIGIALGYFLYRRKHSTVKEINLMKLSLGWIMTAIFMWIRIFGLDGREESVLETAVYNGLNHVLTSCSVAWIIFVCVTGQGGFVDRFLSSKIFIVISRLSYTIYLIHLIMLEGVFLSMDDLIDHSLLKAASYLPLLFLHISAAFVVSLIFEAPTIRITALFFKETNKETKADKQE
;
A
#
# COMPACT_ATOMS: atom_id res chain seq x y z
N ARG A 1 -21.99 19.11 13.89
CA ARG A 1 -22.58 18.67 12.59
C ARG A 1 -22.54 17.14 12.52
N LYS A 2 -23.63 16.50 12.07
CA LYS A 2 -24.01 15.10 12.35
C LYS A 2 -22.93 14.06 11.96
N PRO A 3 -22.16 13.47 12.90
CA PRO A 3 -21.12 12.49 12.57
C PRO A 3 -21.69 11.20 11.94
N LYS A 4 -22.99 10.93 12.16
CA LYS A 4 -23.71 9.77 11.60
C LYS A 4 -23.72 9.75 10.07
N VAL A 5 -23.84 10.91 9.42
CA VAL A 5 -23.85 10.99 7.94
C VAL A 5 -22.48 10.64 7.37
N GLY A 6 -21.40 11.06 8.04
CA GLY A 6 -20.03 10.73 7.63
C GLY A 6 -19.74 9.23 7.69
N TYR A 7 -20.16 8.54 8.75
CA TYR A 7 -19.97 7.09 8.87
C TYR A 7 -20.75 6.32 7.78
N ILE A 8 -21.96 6.76 7.44
CA ILE A 8 -22.76 6.16 6.37
C ILE A 8 -22.07 6.35 5.01
N LEU A 9 -21.55 7.56 4.73
CA LEU A 9 -20.81 7.83 3.48
C LEU A 9 -19.53 6.98 3.38
N ILE A 10 -18.79 6.82 4.47
CA ILE A 10 -17.60 5.97 4.52
C ILE A 10 -17.98 4.51 4.21
N PHE A 11 -19.03 4.01 4.87
CA PHE A 11 -19.50 2.64 4.64
C PHE A 11 -19.93 2.42 3.19
N LEU A 12 -20.75 3.33 2.64
CA LEU A 12 -21.18 3.28 1.24
C LEU A 12 -19.99 3.36 0.27
N GLY A 13 -18.99 4.19 0.55
CA GLY A 13 -17.80 4.31 -0.27
C GLY A 13 -16.93 3.04 -0.25
N ILE A 14 -16.77 2.40 0.91
CA ILE A 14 -16.06 1.12 1.02
C ILE A 14 -16.82 0.02 0.26
N SER A 15 -18.13 -0.12 0.51
CA SER A 15 -18.97 -1.10 -0.19
C SER A 15 -19.00 -0.88 -1.71
N GLY A 16 -19.11 0.38 -2.14
CA GLY A 16 -19.06 0.75 -3.56
C GLY A 16 -17.72 0.42 -4.20
N SER A 17 -16.60 0.69 -3.52
CA SER A 17 -15.26 0.32 -3.99
C SER A 17 -15.10 -1.20 -4.13
N CYS A 18 -15.55 -1.99 -3.14
CA CYS A 18 -15.55 -3.46 -3.22
C CYS A 18 -16.38 -3.96 -4.41
N PHE A 19 -17.57 -3.40 -4.59
CA PHE A 19 -18.50 -3.82 -5.64
C PHE A 19 -17.99 -3.47 -7.03
N ILE A 20 -17.41 -2.29 -7.23
CA ILE A 20 -16.79 -1.90 -8.50
C ILE A 20 -15.64 -2.85 -8.83
N ASN A 21 -14.73 -3.11 -7.89
CA ASN A 21 -13.63 -4.05 -8.11
C ASN A 21 -14.13 -5.45 -8.48
N PHE A 22 -15.17 -5.94 -7.80
CA PHE A 22 -15.82 -7.22 -8.12
C PHE A 22 -16.39 -7.22 -9.55
N LEU A 23 -17.14 -6.19 -9.94
CA LEU A 23 -17.76 -6.10 -11.26
C LEU A 23 -16.72 -6.05 -12.38
N PHE A 24 -15.69 -5.23 -12.24
CA PHE A 24 -14.63 -5.12 -13.25
C PHE A 24 -13.83 -6.42 -13.35
N THR A 25 -13.50 -7.04 -12.22
CA THR A 25 -12.78 -8.33 -12.23
C THR A 25 -13.60 -9.41 -12.93
N LYS A 26 -14.91 -9.47 -12.66
CA LYS A 26 -15.82 -10.42 -13.32
C LYS A 26 -16.02 -10.13 -14.80
N GLN A 27 -16.13 -8.86 -15.19
CA GLN A 27 -16.38 -8.46 -16.58
C GLN A 27 -15.17 -8.71 -17.50
N TYR A 28 -13.97 -8.44 -17.01
CA TYR A 28 -12.74 -8.50 -17.80
C TYR A 28 -11.89 -9.75 -17.54
N ASN A 29 -12.35 -10.65 -16.67
CA ASN A 29 -11.64 -11.86 -16.25
C ASN A 29 -10.19 -11.56 -15.83
N LEU A 30 -10.06 -10.63 -14.89
CA LEU A 30 -8.77 -10.12 -14.42
C LEU A 30 -8.21 -11.00 -13.32
N VAL A 31 -6.91 -11.26 -13.36
CA VAL A 31 -6.15 -11.95 -12.31
C VAL A 31 -5.56 -10.92 -11.33
N ASP A 32 -5.39 -11.29 -10.06
CA ASP A 32 -4.82 -10.42 -9.02
C ASP A 32 -3.28 -10.39 -9.05
N GLY A 33 -2.70 -9.22 -9.32
CA GLY A 33 -1.28 -8.96 -9.05
C GLY A 33 -0.27 -9.62 -9.99
N LEU A 34 0.96 -9.10 -9.96
CA LEU A 34 2.05 -9.49 -10.88
C LEU A 34 2.45 -10.97 -10.76
N SER A 35 2.54 -11.48 -9.53
CA SER A 35 2.98 -12.85 -9.25
C SER A 35 2.04 -13.90 -9.85
N ARG A 36 0.72 -13.67 -9.80
CA ARG A 36 -0.26 -14.62 -10.34
C ARG A 36 -0.35 -14.55 -11.85
N TYR A 37 -0.14 -13.38 -12.46
CA TYR A 37 0.01 -13.31 -13.91
C TYR A 37 1.22 -14.12 -14.39
N ALA A 38 2.32 -14.14 -13.62
CA ALA A 38 3.49 -14.94 -13.97
C ALA A 38 3.19 -16.44 -13.86
N GLU A 39 2.40 -16.86 -12.86
CA GLU A 39 1.95 -18.25 -12.69
C GLU A 39 0.99 -18.72 -13.81
N TYR A 40 0.07 -17.86 -14.25
CA TYR A 40 -0.86 -18.19 -15.35
C TYR A 40 -0.18 -18.25 -16.73
N TYR A 41 0.94 -17.54 -16.92
CA TYR A 41 1.60 -17.40 -18.23
C TYR A 41 3.12 -17.61 -18.18
N PRO A 42 3.64 -18.73 -17.62
CA PRO A 42 5.07 -18.89 -17.29
C PRO A 42 5.98 -18.82 -18.53
N ASN A 43 5.54 -19.34 -19.67
CA ASN A 43 6.36 -19.40 -20.88
C ASN A 43 5.96 -18.36 -21.95
N ASN A 44 5.07 -17.42 -21.61
CA ASN A 44 4.45 -16.52 -22.59
C ASN A 44 4.58 -15.04 -22.18
N MET A 45 5.83 -14.55 -22.14
CA MET A 45 6.19 -13.17 -21.78
C MET A 45 5.33 -12.09 -22.47
N LYS A 46 5.03 -12.27 -23.76
CA LYS A 46 4.19 -11.34 -24.52
C LYS A 46 2.76 -11.28 -24.00
N TYR A 47 2.14 -12.43 -23.72
CA TYR A 47 0.77 -12.48 -23.18
C TYR A 47 0.72 -12.00 -21.73
N PHE A 48 1.72 -12.36 -20.93
CA PHE A 48 1.92 -11.84 -19.59
C PHE A 48 1.94 -10.31 -19.59
N GLY A 49 2.81 -9.69 -20.40
CA GLY A 49 2.94 -8.24 -20.47
C GLY A 49 1.63 -7.55 -20.87
N ILE A 50 0.97 -8.03 -21.93
CA ILE A 50 -0.30 -7.46 -22.39
C ILE A 50 -1.37 -7.53 -21.29
N ARG A 51 -1.52 -8.69 -20.63
CA ARG A 51 -2.51 -8.89 -19.57
C ARG A 51 -2.20 -8.07 -18.31
N PHE A 52 -0.92 -7.98 -17.95
CA PHE A 52 -0.47 -7.15 -16.84
C PHE A 52 -0.79 -5.67 -17.09
N TRP A 53 -0.51 -5.15 -18.28
CA TRP A 53 -0.82 -3.76 -18.64
C TRP A 53 -2.34 -3.52 -18.71
N ASP A 54 -3.12 -4.48 -19.21
CA ASP A 54 -4.59 -4.39 -19.22
C ASP A 54 -5.16 -4.33 -17.80
N TYR A 55 -4.65 -5.16 -16.88
CA TYR A 55 -4.97 -5.05 -15.46
C TYR A 55 -4.55 -3.71 -14.85
N TYR A 56 -3.34 -3.25 -15.19
CA TYR A 56 -2.80 -2.01 -14.66
C TYR A 56 -3.68 -0.81 -15.05
N ASP A 57 -4.05 -0.71 -16.33
CA ASP A 57 -4.89 0.38 -16.81
C ASP A 57 -6.33 0.26 -16.31
N ARG A 58 -6.94 -0.93 -16.34
CA ARG A 58 -8.38 -1.08 -16.01
C ARG A 58 -8.70 -1.08 -14.53
N LEU A 59 -7.80 -1.59 -13.68
CA LEU A 59 -8.06 -1.77 -12.26
C LEU A 59 -7.03 -1.08 -11.36
N TYR A 60 -5.74 -1.32 -11.58
CA TYR A 60 -4.71 -0.90 -10.63
C TYR A 60 -4.51 0.62 -10.55
N SER A 61 -4.46 1.29 -11.70
CA SER A 61 -4.22 2.74 -11.81
C SER A 61 -5.42 3.58 -11.36
N LYS A 62 -6.59 2.96 -11.25
CA LYS A 62 -7.85 3.67 -11.10
C LYS A 62 -8.12 3.97 -9.61
N PRO A 63 -8.48 5.21 -9.25
CA PRO A 63 -8.61 5.62 -7.85
C PRO A 63 -9.78 4.94 -7.13
N TYR A 64 -10.83 4.55 -7.86
CA TYR A 64 -11.99 3.85 -7.29
C TYR A 64 -11.63 2.47 -6.73
N ALA A 65 -10.60 1.81 -7.26
CA ALA A 65 -10.16 0.50 -6.79
C ALA A 65 -9.56 0.57 -5.38
N ARG A 66 -8.99 1.73 -5.02
CA ARG A 66 -8.33 1.98 -3.73
C ARG A 66 -9.11 2.89 -2.79
N LEU A 67 -10.25 3.43 -3.22
CA LEU A 67 -11.05 4.34 -2.40
C LEU A 67 -11.37 3.75 -1.02
N GLY A 68 -11.70 2.46 -0.95
CA GLY A 68 -11.98 1.78 0.32
C GLY A 68 -10.84 1.86 1.34
N THR A 69 -9.59 1.75 0.88
CA THR A 69 -8.40 1.79 1.77
C THR A 69 -8.18 3.17 2.35
N TYR A 70 -8.32 4.21 1.51
CA TYR A 70 -8.24 5.60 1.94
C TYR A 70 -9.33 5.95 2.95
N LEU A 71 -10.56 5.49 2.71
CA LEU A 71 -11.68 5.75 3.63
C LEU A 71 -11.48 5.10 5.00
N ILE A 72 -10.92 3.88 5.06
CA ILE A 72 -10.56 3.22 6.33
C ILE A 72 -9.52 4.05 7.09
N GLY A 73 -8.47 4.52 6.40
CA GLY A 73 -7.45 5.38 7.00
C GLY A 73 -8.01 6.69 7.53
N ILE A 74 -8.87 7.37 6.77
CA ILE A 74 -9.56 8.59 7.19
C ILE A 74 -10.46 8.32 8.40
N ALA A 75 -11.20 7.21 8.40
CA ALA A 75 -12.07 6.84 9.51
C ALA A 75 -11.27 6.63 10.81
N LEU A 76 -10.14 5.92 10.72
CA LEU A 76 -9.23 5.73 11.85
C LEU A 76 -8.64 7.05 12.32
N GLY A 77 -8.11 7.87 11.42
CA GLY A 77 -7.54 9.17 11.73
C GLY A 77 -8.55 10.10 12.42
N TYR A 78 -9.79 10.14 11.93
CA TYR A 78 -10.87 10.89 12.55
C TYR A 78 -11.23 10.35 13.95
N PHE A 79 -11.25 9.03 14.11
CA PHE A 79 -11.50 8.39 15.39
C PHE A 79 -10.44 8.78 16.43
N LEU A 80 -9.16 8.72 16.06
CA LEU A 80 -8.02 9.12 16.90
C LEU A 80 -8.03 10.63 17.18
N TYR A 81 -8.37 11.46 16.19
CA TYR A 81 -8.48 12.90 16.38
C TYR A 81 -9.56 13.28 17.40
N ARG A 82 -10.72 12.62 17.35
CA ARG A 82 -11.83 12.83 18.30
C ARG A 82 -11.51 12.34 19.71
N ARG A 83 -10.71 11.27 19.82
CA ARG A 83 -10.26 10.68 21.07
C ARG A 83 -8.81 11.13 21.30
N LYS A 84 -8.62 12.38 21.70
CA LYS A 84 -7.30 13.02 21.96
C LYS A 84 -6.28 11.98 22.44
N HIS A 85 -5.10 11.91 21.83
CA HIS A 85 -4.10 10.83 21.98
C HIS A 85 -3.92 10.30 23.42
N SER A 86 -3.97 11.17 24.44
CA SER A 86 -3.81 10.82 25.86
C SER A 86 -5.07 10.28 26.55
N THR A 87 -6.22 10.23 25.87
CA THR A 87 -7.54 9.85 26.44
C THR A 87 -8.11 8.56 25.87
N VAL A 88 -7.38 7.90 24.96
CA VAL A 88 -7.75 6.56 24.51
C VAL A 88 -7.45 5.60 25.66
N LYS A 89 -8.50 5.09 26.30
CA LYS A 89 -8.36 4.07 27.36
C LYS A 89 -7.68 2.84 26.78
N GLU A 90 -6.78 2.24 27.55
CA GLU A 90 -6.22 0.93 27.28
C GLU A 90 -7.34 -0.07 26.98
N ILE A 91 -7.21 -0.80 25.88
CA ILE A 91 -8.16 -1.87 25.56
C ILE A 91 -7.82 -3.12 26.37
N ASN A 92 -8.86 -3.85 26.78
CA ASN A 92 -8.71 -5.10 27.52
C ASN A 92 -7.92 -6.14 26.69
N LEU A 93 -7.15 -6.99 27.36
CA LEU A 93 -6.26 -7.99 26.75
C LEU A 93 -7.01 -8.91 25.77
N MET A 94 -8.25 -9.27 26.08
CA MET A 94 -9.11 -10.07 25.19
C MET A 94 -9.40 -9.37 23.86
N LYS A 95 -9.65 -8.06 23.87
CA LYS A 95 -9.89 -7.29 22.62
C LYS A 95 -8.60 -7.10 21.86
N LEU A 96 -7.48 -6.92 22.58
CA LEU A 96 -6.17 -6.82 21.99
C LEU A 96 -5.78 -8.11 21.25
N SER A 97 -5.94 -9.26 21.89
CA SER A 97 -5.64 -10.57 21.29
C SER A 97 -6.56 -10.88 20.10
N LEU A 98 -7.86 -10.61 20.22
CA LEU A 98 -8.80 -10.76 19.11
C LEU A 98 -8.40 -9.92 17.90
N GLY A 99 -8.00 -8.66 18.11
CA GLY A 99 -7.56 -7.81 17.00
C GLY A 99 -6.27 -8.29 16.34
N TRP A 100 -5.31 -8.82 17.11
CA TRP A 100 -4.11 -9.46 16.54
C TRP A 100 -4.43 -10.71 15.74
N ILE A 101 -5.32 -11.58 16.25
CA ILE A 101 -5.77 -12.78 15.54
C ILE A 101 -6.47 -12.39 14.23
N MET A 102 -7.36 -11.40 14.27
CA MET A 102 -8.04 -10.89 13.08
C MET A 102 -7.05 -10.32 12.05
N THR A 103 -6.06 -9.56 12.51
CA THR A 103 -5.00 -9.01 11.67
C THR A 103 -4.21 -10.12 10.98
N ALA A 104 -3.85 -11.17 11.72
CA ALA A 104 -3.14 -12.33 11.21
C ALA A 104 -3.97 -13.09 10.17
N ILE A 105 -5.26 -13.34 10.45
CA ILE A 105 -6.18 -14.01 9.52
C ILE A 105 -6.32 -13.20 8.22
N PHE A 106 -6.51 -11.89 8.31
CA PHE A 106 -6.66 -11.04 7.13
C PHE A 106 -5.39 -10.97 6.28
N MET A 107 -4.21 -10.90 6.93
CA MET A 107 -2.94 -10.97 6.20
C MET A 107 -2.70 -12.36 5.60
N TRP A 108 -3.11 -13.42 6.28
CA TRP A 108 -3.06 -14.79 5.75
C TRP A 108 -3.93 -14.93 4.51
N ILE A 109 -5.17 -14.43 4.55
CA ILE A 109 -6.08 -14.44 3.39
C ILE A 109 -5.45 -13.69 2.22
N ARG A 110 -4.80 -12.53 2.44
CA ARG A 110 -4.08 -11.81 1.38
C ARG A 110 -2.94 -12.64 0.75
N ILE A 111 -2.20 -13.40 1.55
CA ILE A 111 -1.00 -14.08 1.04
C ILE A 111 -1.37 -15.40 0.39
N PHE A 112 -2.25 -16.18 1.02
CA PHE A 112 -2.54 -17.57 0.66
C PHE A 112 -3.98 -17.81 0.19
N GLY A 113 -4.83 -16.77 0.14
CA GLY A 113 -6.25 -16.94 -0.16
C GLY A 113 -6.53 -17.54 -1.54
N LEU A 114 -5.58 -17.38 -2.46
CA LEU A 114 -5.68 -17.70 -3.88
C LEU A 114 -4.45 -18.47 -4.39
N ASP A 115 -3.76 -19.18 -3.48
CA ASP A 115 -2.51 -19.88 -3.79
C ASP A 115 -2.76 -21.33 -4.23
N GLY A 116 -2.10 -21.76 -5.32
CA GLY A 116 -1.99 -23.17 -5.73
C GLY A 116 -3.26 -23.87 -6.22
N ARG A 117 -4.27 -23.13 -6.71
CA ARG A 117 -5.56 -23.70 -7.17
C ARG A 117 -6.08 -23.04 -8.44
N GLU A 118 -6.73 -23.83 -9.30
CA GLU A 118 -7.55 -23.30 -10.39
C GLU A 118 -8.77 -22.60 -9.79
N GLU A 119 -8.86 -21.29 -9.97
CA GLU A 119 -9.93 -20.50 -9.41
C GLU A 119 -11.01 -20.19 -10.41
N SER A 120 -12.24 -20.16 -9.91
CA SER A 120 -13.32 -19.57 -10.68
C SER A 120 -13.16 -18.04 -10.74
N VAL A 121 -13.61 -17.46 -11.85
CA VAL A 121 -13.68 -15.99 -12.03
C VAL A 121 -14.42 -15.31 -10.87
N LEU A 122 -15.38 -16.01 -10.26
CA LEU A 122 -16.13 -15.50 -9.12
C LEU A 122 -15.26 -15.36 -7.87
N GLU A 123 -14.42 -16.34 -7.58
CA GLU A 123 -13.54 -16.34 -6.41
C GLU A 123 -12.48 -15.24 -6.52
N THR A 124 -11.85 -15.12 -7.68
CA THR A 124 -10.89 -14.04 -7.96
C THR A 124 -11.56 -12.66 -7.87
N ALA A 125 -12.80 -12.52 -8.34
CA ALA A 125 -13.55 -11.26 -8.24
C ALA A 125 -13.88 -10.87 -6.79
N VAL A 126 -14.32 -11.83 -5.97
CA VAL A 126 -14.58 -11.60 -4.53
C VAL A 126 -13.30 -11.19 -3.84
N TYR A 127 -12.22 -11.89 -4.14
CA TYR A 127 -10.92 -11.62 -3.56
C TYR A 127 -10.38 -10.23 -3.92
N ASN A 128 -10.38 -9.84 -5.21
CA ASN A 128 -9.97 -8.50 -5.64
C ASN A 128 -10.79 -7.39 -4.97
N GLY A 129 -12.09 -7.63 -4.78
CA GLY A 129 -12.96 -6.68 -4.10
C GLY A 129 -12.63 -6.48 -2.62
N LEU A 130 -12.24 -7.54 -1.91
CA LEU A 130 -12.10 -7.52 -0.45
C LEU A 130 -10.66 -7.39 0.03
N ASN A 131 -9.67 -7.88 -0.73
CA ASN A 131 -8.29 -7.97 -0.30
C ASN A 131 -7.73 -6.63 0.20
N HIS A 132 -7.90 -5.57 -0.58
CA HIS A 132 -7.44 -4.23 -0.21
C HIS A 132 -8.12 -3.68 1.06
N VAL A 133 -9.40 -4.01 1.27
CA VAL A 133 -10.16 -3.60 2.47
C VAL A 133 -9.67 -4.36 3.70
N LEU A 134 -9.54 -5.68 3.60
CA LEU A 134 -9.05 -6.53 4.69
C LEU A 134 -7.65 -6.11 5.15
N THR A 135 -6.76 -5.88 4.19
CA THR A 135 -5.38 -5.47 4.47
C THR A 135 -5.30 -4.06 5.06
N SER A 136 -6.18 -3.15 4.66
CA SER A 136 -6.27 -1.82 5.26
C SER A 136 -6.82 -1.86 6.68
N CYS A 137 -7.80 -2.73 6.96
CA CYS A 137 -8.29 -2.97 8.32
C CYS A 137 -7.18 -3.52 9.23
N SER A 138 -6.38 -4.46 8.74
CA SER A 138 -5.21 -4.97 9.46
C SER A 138 -4.20 -3.87 9.79
N VAL A 139 -3.82 -3.05 8.81
CA VAL A 139 -2.90 -1.93 9.03
C VAL A 139 -3.52 -0.89 9.98
N ALA A 140 -4.82 -0.61 9.86
CA ALA A 140 -5.53 0.29 10.75
C ALA A 140 -5.50 -0.18 12.20
N TRP A 141 -5.63 -1.48 12.45
CA TRP A 141 -5.48 -2.07 13.77
C TRP A 141 -4.07 -1.91 14.32
N ILE A 142 -3.04 -2.20 13.52
CA ILE A 142 -1.63 -2.03 13.92
C ILE A 142 -1.37 -0.56 14.32
N ILE A 143 -1.80 0.40 13.48
CA ILE A 143 -1.66 1.82 13.78
C ILE A 143 -2.38 2.18 15.08
N PHE A 144 -3.62 1.72 15.26
CA PHE A 144 -4.39 1.97 16.47
C PHE A 144 -3.63 1.52 17.73
N VAL A 145 -3.13 0.28 17.71
CA VAL A 145 -2.45 -0.32 18.86
C VAL A 145 -1.08 0.31 19.13
N CYS A 146 -0.34 0.72 18.09
CA CYS A 146 0.88 1.52 18.24
C CYS A 146 0.60 2.88 18.89
N VAL A 147 -0.44 3.59 18.42
CA VAL A 147 -0.83 4.90 18.95
C VAL A 147 -1.33 4.82 20.40
N THR A 148 -1.98 3.73 20.81
CA THR A 148 -2.41 3.53 22.20
C THR A 148 -1.28 3.04 23.11
N GLY A 149 -0.06 2.84 22.61
CA GLY A 149 1.08 2.34 23.39
C GLY A 149 1.00 0.84 23.72
N GLN A 150 0.07 0.10 23.12
CA GLN A 150 -0.13 -1.34 23.35
C GLN A 150 0.50 -2.22 22.25
N GLY A 151 1.29 -1.61 21.35
CA GLY A 151 1.94 -2.29 20.21
C GLY A 151 3.15 -3.14 20.58
N GLY A 152 3.71 -2.97 21.78
CA GLY A 152 4.80 -3.79 22.29
C GLY A 152 5.98 -3.90 21.31
N PHE A 153 6.24 -5.11 20.84
CA PHE A 153 7.33 -5.38 19.88
C PHE A 153 7.13 -4.68 18.54
N VAL A 154 5.90 -4.66 18.01
CA VAL A 154 5.60 -4.10 16.68
C VAL A 154 5.85 -2.60 16.66
N ASP A 155 5.49 -1.91 17.75
CA ASP A 155 5.77 -0.48 17.91
C ASP A 155 7.28 -0.17 17.93
N ARG A 156 8.07 -0.96 18.66
CA ARG A 156 9.53 -0.82 18.70
C ARG A 156 10.18 -1.10 17.34
N PHE A 157 9.67 -2.09 16.61
CA PHE A 157 10.17 -2.46 15.29
C PHE A 157 9.91 -1.35 14.27
N LEU A 158 8.66 -0.87 14.19
CA LEU A 158 8.24 0.20 13.28
C LEU A 158 8.87 1.56 13.61
N SER A 159 9.18 1.83 14.88
CA SER A 159 9.82 3.06 15.33
C SER A 159 11.35 3.05 15.19
N SER A 160 11.94 1.98 14.63
CA SER A 160 13.39 1.91 14.47
C SER A 160 13.90 2.88 13.38
N LYS A 161 15.15 3.35 13.54
CA LYS A 161 15.77 4.34 12.65
C LYS A 161 15.80 3.90 11.18
N ILE A 162 15.90 2.60 10.93
CA ILE A 162 15.92 2.03 9.58
C ILE A 162 14.59 2.32 8.87
N PHE A 163 13.45 2.10 9.53
CA PHE A 163 12.14 2.39 8.94
C PHE A 163 11.90 3.88 8.71
N ILE A 164 12.49 4.75 9.54
CA ILE A 164 12.45 6.21 9.29
C ILE A 164 13.15 6.56 7.98
N VAL A 165 14.32 5.97 7.71
CA VAL A 165 15.05 6.19 6.45
C VAL A 165 14.27 5.62 5.27
N ILE A 166 13.80 4.37 5.37
CA ILE A 166 13.01 3.72 4.31
C ILE A 166 11.72 4.49 4.02
N SER A 167 11.05 5.01 5.05
CA SER A 167 9.84 5.82 4.91
C SER A 167 10.10 7.09 4.10
N ARG A 168 11.24 7.76 4.31
CA ARG A 168 11.65 8.92 3.49
C ARG A 168 11.94 8.52 2.05
N LEU A 169 12.63 7.40 1.84
CA LEU A 169 12.93 6.90 0.49
C LEU A 169 11.71 6.33 -0.24
N SER A 170 10.62 6.00 0.45
CA SER A 170 9.48 5.28 -0.12
C SER A 170 8.87 5.99 -1.34
N TYR A 171 8.85 7.32 -1.34
CA TYR A 171 8.39 8.10 -2.48
C TYR A 171 9.30 7.91 -3.71
N THR A 172 10.61 8.05 -3.52
CA THR A 172 11.58 7.87 -4.59
C THR A 172 11.62 6.43 -5.09
N ILE A 173 11.51 5.44 -4.19
CA ILE A 173 11.34 4.02 -4.55
C ILE A 173 10.12 3.85 -5.45
N TYR A 174 8.97 4.44 -5.10
CA TYR A 174 7.75 4.35 -5.90
C TYR A 174 7.91 4.93 -7.31
N LEU A 175 8.57 6.08 -7.45
CA LEU A 175 8.80 6.70 -8.76
C LEU A 175 9.66 5.84 -9.68
N ILE A 176 10.75 5.28 -9.17
CA ILE A 176 11.66 4.48 -9.99
C ILE A 176 11.17 3.04 -10.19
N HIS A 177 10.22 2.59 -9.37
CA HIS A 177 9.82 1.18 -9.32
C HIS A 177 9.35 0.66 -10.67
N LEU A 178 8.48 1.40 -11.38
CA LEU A 178 7.96 0.95 -12.67
C LEU A 178 9.05 0.88 -13.75
N ILE A 179 9.98 1.84 -13.76
CA ILE A 179 11.12 1.88 -14.69
C ILE A 179 12.05 0.69 -14.45
N MET A 180 12.35 0.42 -13.17
CA MET A 180 13.20 -0.72 -12.79
C MET A 180 12.52 -2.06 -13.10
N LEU A 181 11.21 -2.16 -12.84
CA LEU A 181 10.41 -3.34 -13.14
C LEU A 181 10.42 -3.66 -14.64
N GLU A 182 10.21 -2.66 -15.49
CA GLU A 182 10.27 -2.80 -16.95
C GLU A 182 11.66 -3.24 -17.42
N GLY A 183 12.73 -2.64 -16.88
CA GLY A 183 14.11 -3.04 -17.20
C GLY A 183 14.43 -4.48 -16.81
N VAL A 184 13.93 -4.95 -15.66
CA VAL A 184 14.04 -6.36 -15.25
C VAL A 184 13.26 -7.28 -16.19
N PHE A 185 12.04 -6.91 -16.57
CA PHE A 185 11.24 -7.71 -17.50
C PHE A 185 11.88 -7.83 -18.89
N LEU A 186 12.50 -6.78 -19.40
CA LEU A 186 13.21 -6.82 -20.68
C LEU A 186 14.49 -7.66 -20.63
N SER A 187 15.06 -7.83 -19.45
CA SER A 187 16.31 -8.59 -19.24
C SER A 187 16.07 -10.06 -18.86
N MET A 188 14.81 -10.46 -18.64
CA MET A 188 14.45 -11.83 -18.31
C MET A 188 14.08 -12.61 -19.57
N ASP A 189 14.66 -13.79 -19.75
CA ASP A 189 14.33 -14.70 -20.85
C ASP A 189 13.17 -15.67 -20.50
N ASP A 190 12.83 -15.81 -19.22
CA ASP A 190 11.81 -16.76 -18.72
C ASP A 190 11.08 -16.23 -17.47
N LEU A 191 9.75 -16.39 -17.37
CA LEU A 191 9.00 -15.91 -16.21
C LEU A 191 9.15 -16.90 -15.06
N ILE A 192 9.81 -16.43 -14.00
CA ILE A 192 9.66 -16.84 -12.60
C ILE A 192 9.12 -18.27 -12.39
N ASP A 193 10.03 -19.24 -12.44
CA ASP A 193 9.76 -20.58 -11.90
C ASP A 193 9.72 -20.49 -10.35
N HIS A 194 8.68 -21.04 -9.71
CA HIS A 194 8.41 -20.91 -8.27
C HIS A 194 9.36 -21.73 -7.37
N SER A 195 10.58 -21.99 -7.83
CA SER A 195 11.61 -22.67 -7.08
C SER A 195 12.12 -21.82 -5.90
N LEU A 196 12.41 -22.47 -4.76
CA LEU A 196 13.06 -21.89 -3.58
C LEU A 196 14.34 -21.09 -3.93
N LEU A 197 15.05 -21.47 -4.99
CA LEU A 197 16.22 -20.77 -5.50
C LEU A 197 15.92 -19.39 -6.11
N LYS A 198 14.75 -19.20 -6.74
CA LYS A 198 14.32 -17.89 -7.26
C LYS A 198 13.62 -17.05 -6.19
N ALA A 199 13.05 -17.63 -5.13
CA ALA A 199 12.61 -16.84 -3.97
C ALA A 199 13.76 -16.05 -3.33
N ALA A 200 14.97 -16.63 -3.33
CA ALA A 200 16.19 -15.96 -2.91
C ALA A 200 16.60 -14.79 -3.84
N SER A 201 16.12 -14.75 -5.09
CA SER A 201 16.42 -13.68 -6.05
C SER A 201 15.63 -12.39 -5.82
N TYR A 202 14.51 -12.43 -5.09
CA TYR A 202 13.75 -11.23 -4.74
C TYR A 202 14.48 -10.33 -3.75
N LEU A 203 15.30 -10.89 -2.86
CA LEU A 203 16.01 -10.11 -1.84
C LEU A 203 17.12 -9.21 -2.46
N PRO A 204 17.98 -9.70 -3.37
CA PRO A 204 18.87 -8.86 -4.17
C PRO A 204 18.14 -7.81 -5.01
N LEU A 205 17.00 -8.15 -5.62
CA LEU A 205 16.20 -7.19 -6.37
C LEU A 205 15.66 -6.08 -5.46
N LEU A 206 15.18 -6.41 -4.26
CA LEU A 206 14.75 -5.42 -3.27
C LEU A 206 15.89 -4.50 -2.86
N PHE A 207 17.07 -5.06 -2.60
CA PHE A 207 18.26 -4.30 -2.27
C PHE A 207 18.69 -3.36 -3.41
N LEU A 208 18.63 -3.83 -4.66
CA LEU A 208 18.91 -3.03 -5.85
C LEU A 208 17.95 -1.84 -5.96
N HIS A 209 16.64 -2.06 -5.75
CA HIS A 209 15.64 -1.00 -5.80
C HIS A 209 15.87 0.05 -4.71
N ILE A 210 16.16 -0.37 -3.48
CA ILE A 210 16.45 0.56 -2.37
C ILE A 210 17.73 1.36 -2.66
N SER A 211 18.76 0.70 -3.17
CA SER A 211 20.04 1.34 -3.51
C SER A 211 19.89 2.36 -4.65
N ALA A 212 19.18 1.98 -5.72
CA ALA A 212 18.89 2.88 -6.83
C ALA A 212 18.06 4.08 -6.36
N ALA A 213 17.03 3.87 -5.54
CA ALA A 213 16.21 4.94 -4.99
C ALA A 213 17.01 5.88 -4.09
N PHE A 214 17.97 5.35 -3.33
CA PHE A 214 18.87 6.16 -2.51
C PHE A 214 19.72 7.10 -3.38
N VAL A 215 20.33 6.59 -4.47
CA VAL A 215 21.12 7.39 -5.40
C VAL A 215 20.27 8.49 -6.05
N VAL A 216 19.07 8.13 -6.55
CA VAL A 216 18.15 9.10 -7.16
C VAL A 216 17.70 10.16 -6.16
N SER A 217 17.40 9.78 -4.92
CA SER A 217 17.03 10.71 -3.85
C SER A 217 18.16 11.69 -3.55
N LEU A 218 19.42 11.24 -3.54
CA LEU A 218 20.56 12.14 -3.33
C LEU A 218 20.78 13.13 -4.49
N ILE A 219 20.55 12.70 -5.73
CA ILE A 219 20.78 13.53 -6.92
C ILE A 219 19.64 14.53 -7.15
N PHE A 220 18.39 14.14 -6.87
CA PHE A 220 17.22 14.96 -7.21
C PHE A 220 16.48 15.48 -5.99
N GLU A 221 16.12 14.61 -5.05
CA GLU A 221 15.26 14.97 -3.91
C GLU A 221 15.99 15.88 -2.90
N ALA A 222 17.23 15.55 -2.53
CA ALA A 222 18.02 16.33 -1.59
C ALA A 222 18.31 17.77 -2.07
N PRO A 223 18.74 18.03 -3.32
CA PRO A 223 18.95 19.40 -3.79
C PRO A 223 17.63 20.15 -3.99
N THR A 224 16.57 19.51 -4.51
CA THR A 224 15.28 20.18 -4.72
C THR A 224 14.66 20.65 -3.41
N ILE A 225 14.74 19.86 -2.34
CA ILE A 225 14.29 20.28 -1.00
C ILE A 225 15.08 21.52 -0.52
N ARG A 226 16.40 21.55 -0.71
CA ARG A 226 17.23 22.69 -0.29
C ARG A 226 16.93 23.95 -1.10
N ILE A 227 16.81 23.82 -2.42
CA ILE A 227 16.48 24.93 -3.32
C ILE A 227 15.11 25.50 -2.96
N THR A 228 14.11 24.65 -2.78
CA THR A 228 12.75 25.05 -2.39
C THR A 228 12.74 25.75 -1.04
N ALA A 229 13.51 25.25 -0.07
CA ALA A 229 13.65 25.89 1.23
C ALA A 229 14.30 27.29 1.16
N LEU A 230 15.21 27.53 0.20
CA LEU A 230 15.79 28.85 -0.02
C LEU A 230 14.74 29.82 -0.59
N PHE A 231 14.02 29.42 -1.64
CA PHE A 231 12.97 30.24 -2.23
C PHE A 231 11.89 30.64 -1.21
N PHE A 232 11.35 29.69 -0.45
CA PHE A 232 10.34 30.00 0.56
C PHE A 232 10.87 30.81 1.76
N LYS A 233 12.17 30.72 2.07
CA LYS A 233 12.80 31.55 3.10
C LYS A 233 12.96 32.99 2.65
N GLU A 234 13.24 33.21 1.37
CA GLU A 234 13.29 34.55 0.76
C GLU A 234 11.90 35.17 0.70
N THR A 235 10.87 34.46 0.23
CA THR A 235 9.49 34.97 0.20
C THR A 235 8.95 35.34 1.58
N ASN A 236 9.28 34.56 2.62
CA ASN A 236 8.88 34.88 4.01
C ASN A 236 9.64 36.07 4.61
N LYS A 237 10.83 36.40 4.11
CA LYS A 237 11.57 37.60 4.51
C LYS A 237 11.00 38.84 3.83
N GLU A 238 10.72 38.78 2.53
CA GLU A 238 10.09 39.86 1.77
C GLU A 238 8.69 40.21 2.33
N THR A 239 7.86 39.20 2.61
CA THR A 239 6.51 39.40 3.22
C THR A 239 6.56 40.01 4.62
N LYS A 240 7.69 39.86 5.35
CA LYS A 240 7.88 40.48 6.68
C LYS A 240 8.41 41.90 6.57
N ALA A 241 9.22 42.21 5.56
CA ALA A 241 9.68 43.56 5.28
C ALA A 241 8.52 44.46 4.82
N ASP A 242 7.67 43.96 3.92
CA ASP A 242 6.49 44.69 3.39
C ASP A 242 5.38 44.93 4.44
N LYS A 243 5.41 44.23 5.59
CA LYS A 243 4.49 44.46 6.72
C LYS A 243 5.06 45.39 7.80
N GLN A 244 6.32 45.80 7.67
CA GLN A 244 7.01 46.67 8.60
C GLN A 244 7.21 48.10 8.07
N GLU A 245 6.91 48.34 6.78
CA GLU A 245 6.65 49.66 6.19
C GLU A 245 5.16 50.02 6.27
#